data_AF-A0A9D7D4B9-F1
#
_entry.id   AF-A0A9D7D4B9-F1
#
_cell.length_a   1.000
_cell.length_b   1.000
_cell.length_c   1.000
_cell.angle_alpha   90.00
_cell.angle_beta   90.00
_cell.angle_gamma   90.00
#
_symmetry.space_group_name_H-M   'P 1'
#
loop_
_entity.id
_entity.type
_entity.pdbx_description
1 polymer ?
#
loop_
_entity_poly.entity_id
_entity_poly.type
_entity_poly.pdbx_seq_one_letter_code
_entity_poly.pdbx_strand_id
1 'polypeptide(L)'
;MDALPPDATKAHGDVRLGSLVAPTDLHPRTDEERDLCSRASHPDWLYLGGLVALDVGAILLHPTLKQEDSQAVRALGPGLLGLTWGATLGGAVLSRPTCDPNFVWSAPPDGDVRSSWPLATALALVSAATAPLLVGIVTGPLSTQWEYPERSSRLWISAGAGAIGSLLPRIPWIAPAPHRAGLELERLRLEPQKSGATATVTWRF
;
A
#
# COMPACT_ATOMS: atom_id res chain seq x y z
N MET A 1 30.25 29.35 -59.65
CA MET A 1 30.83 29.43 -58.30
C MET A 1 29.81 30.13 -57.42
N ASP A 2 29.47 29.44 -56.34
CA ASP A 2 28.90 29.92 -55.08
C ASP A 2 27.53 30.61 -55.05
N ALA A 3 26.55 29.86 -54.55
CA ALA A 3 25.59 30.37 -53.58
C ALA A 3 25.23 29.24 -52.60
N LEU A 4 25.62 29.42 -51.32
CA LEU A 4 25.29 28.56 -50.20
C LEU A 4 23.77 28.42 -50.00
N PRO A 5 23.26 27.28 -49.49
CA PRO A 5 21.89 27.20 -48.99
C PRO A 5 21.76 27.94 -47.63
N PRO A 6 20.66 28.69 -47.40
CA PRO A 6 20.42 29.36 -46.13
C PRO A 6 19.93 28.39 -45.05
N ASP A 7 20.65 28.41 -43.94
CA ASP A 7 20.19 28.29 -42.56
C ASP A 7 19.27 27.11 -42.17
N ALA A 8 19.93 26.07 -41.67
CA ALA A 8 19.39 25.20 -40.63
C ALA A 8 19.10 26.02 -39.36
N THR A 9 17.98 26.73 -39.34
CA THR A 9 17.39 27.21 -38.09
C THR A 9 16.82 26.01 -37.36
N LYS A 10 17.59 25.57 -36.36
CA LYS A 10 17.16 24.73 -35.24
C LYS A 10 15.83 25.26 -34.68
N ALA A 11 14.71 24.74 -35.17
CA ALA A 11 13.50 24.69 -34.39
C ALA A 11 13.67 23.54 -33.39
N HIS A 12 14.25 23.85 -32.23
CA HIS A 12 13.97 23.11 -31.00
C HIS A 12 12.47 23.30 -30.72
N GLY A 13 11.65 22.55 -31.46
CA GLY A 13 10.29 22.27 -31.06
C GLY A 13 10.41 21.36 -29.85
N ASP A 14 10.35 21.97 -28.69
CA ASP A 14 10.16 21.31 -27.41
C ASP A 14 8.83 20.55 -27.51
N VAL A 15 8.87 19.33 -28.07
CA VAL A 15 7.75 18.40 -28.06
C VAL A 15 7.62 17.96 -26.61
N ARG A 16 6.99 18.81 -25.81
CA ARG A 16 6.36 18.39 -24.58
C ARG A 16 5.25 17.44 -25.00
N LEU A 17 5.58 16.14 -25.04
CA LEU A 17 4.63 15.06 -24.82
C LEU A 17 4.11 15.19 -23.39
N GLY A 18 3.41 16.28 -23.10
CA GLY A 18 2.52 16.37 -21.97
C GLY A 18 1.40 15.43 -22.30
N SER A 19 1.37 14.29 -21.64
CA SER A 19 0.20 13.41 -21.58
C SER A 19 -1.02 14.30 -21.33
N LEU A 20 -1.89 14.42 -22.35
CA LEU A 20 -3.19 15.05 -22.23
C LEU A 20 -4.08 14.16 -21.36
N VAL A 21 -3.77 14.09 -20.07
CA VAL A 21 -4.73 13.72 -19.04
C VAL A 21 -5.59 14.97 -18.91
N ALA A 22 -6.77 14.95 -19.51
CA ALA A 22 -7.66 16.09 -19.43
C ALA A 22 -8.04 16.29 -17.95
N PRO A 23 -7.80 17.49 -17.36
CA PRO A 23 -7.99 17.76 -15.93
C PRO A 23 -9.46 17.77 -15.48
N THR A 24 -10.37 17.24 -16.31
CA THR A 24 -11.83 17.26 -16.11
C THR A 24 -12.48 15.87 -16.20
N ASP A 25 -11.70 14.80 -16.39
CA ASP A 25 -12.24 13.43 -16.36
C ASP A 25 -12.42 12.92 -14.94
N LEU A 26 -13.51 13.38 -14.35
CA LEU A 26 -13.91 13.08 -12.98
C LEU A 26 -14.72 11.77 -12.86
N HIS A 27 -14.95 11.06 -13.98
CA HIS A 27 -15.79 9.86 -14.05
C HIS A 27 -15.10 8.73 -14.82
N PRO A 28 -15.35 7.45 -14.46
CA PRO A 28 -14.87 6.31 -15.22
C PRO A 28 -15.46 6.33 -16.64
N ARG A 29 -14.56 6.30 -17.64
CA ARG A 29 -14.86 6.47 -19.07
C ARG A 29 -15.26 5.16 -19.72
N THR A 30 -14.60 4.06 -19.35
CA THR A 30 -14.83 2.73 -19.92
C THR A 30 -15.62 1.86 -18.96
N ASP A 31 -16.29 0.84 -19.49
CA ASP A 31 -17.00 -0.14 -18.65
C ASP A 31 -16.04 -0.93 -17.76
N GLU A 32 -14.79 -1.12 -18.21
CA GLU A 32 -13.70 -1.71 -17.43
C GLU A 32 -13.32 -0.83 -16.22
N GLU A 33 -13.16 0.48 -16.40
CA GLU A 33 -12.91 1.40 -15.29
C GLU A 33 -14.08 1.45 -14.28
N ARG A 34 -15.32 1.34 -14.77
CA ARG A 34 -16.52 1.30 -13.91
C ARG A 34 -16.54 0.05 -13.04
N ASP A 35 -16.24 -1.11 -13.63
CA ASP A 35 -16.18 -2.38 -12.90
C ASP A 35 -15.07 -2.35 -11.84
N LEU A 36 -13.86 -1.90 -12.19
CA LEU A 36 -12.76 -1.75 -11.23
C LEU A 36 -13.09 -0.76 -10.11
N CYS A 37 -13.72 0.38 -10.41
CA CYS A 37 -14.16 1.33 -9.40
C CYS A 37 -15.25 0.73 -8.48
N SER A 38 -16.17 -0.06 -9.02
CA SER A 38 -17.19 -0.74 -8.22
C SER A 38 -16.57 -1.69 -7.20
N ARG A 39 -15.53 -2.43 -7.58
CA ARG A 39 -14.77 -3.32 -6.69
C ARG A 39 -13.95 -2.54 -5.65
N ALA A 40 -13.44 -1.37 -6.01
CA ALA A 40 -12.63 -0.51 -5.14
C ALA A 40 -13.47 0.38 -4.19
N SER A 41 -14.78 0.48 -4.40
CA SER A 41 -15.67 1.37 -3.65
C SER A 41 -16.11 0.85 -2.27
N HIS A 42 -15.83 -0.43 -1.97
CA HIS A 42 -16.22 -1.05 -0.71
C HIS A 42 -15.02 -1.59 0.04
N PRO A 43 -15.02 -1.51 1.39
CA PRO A 43 -14.00 -2.16 2.19
C PRO A 43 -14.11 -3.68 2.07
N ASP A 44 -12.94 -4.34 2.03
CA ASP A 44 -12.85 -5.80 1.98
C ASP A 44 -13.05 -6.39 3.39
N TRP A 45 -14.31 -6.54 3.79
CA TRP A 45 -14.69 -7.04 5.12
C TRP A 45 -14.19 -8.46 5.39
N LEU A 46 -14.10 -9.31 4.37
CA LEU A 46 -13.58 -10.68 4.53
C LEU A 46 -12.09 -10.65 4.84
N TYR A 47 -11.32 -9.81 4.13
CA TYR A 47 -9.90 -9.62 4.41
C TYR A 47 -9.67 -9.06 5.82
N LEU A 48 -10.41 -8.01 6.21
CA LEU A 48 -10.31 -7.44 7.55
C LEU A 48 -10.72 -8.41 8.64
N GLY A 49 -11.82 -9.15 8.43
CA GLY A 49 -12.27 -10.19 9.35
C GLY A 49 -11.22 -11.29 9.52
N GLY A 50 -10.55 -11.69 8.42
CA GLY A 50 -9.45 -12.66 8.46
C GLY A 50 -8.24 -12.17 9.27
N LEU A 51 -7.84 -10.91 9.12
CA LEU A 51 -6.75 -10.31 9.89
C LEU A 51 -7.08 -10.23 11.38
N VAL A 52 -8.29 -9.80 11.74
CA VAL A 52 -8.74 -9.79 13.14
C VAL A 52 -8.81 -11.21 13.71
N ALA A 53 -9.25 -12.20 12.93
CA ALA A 53 -9.24 -13.59 13.36
C ALA A 53 -7.81 -14.11 13.60
N LEU A 54 -6.83 -13.69 12.80
CA LEU A 54 -5.42 -14.00 13.03
C LEU A 54 -4.90 -13.37 14.33
N ASP A 55 -5.27 -12.12 14.62
CA ASP A 55 -4.91 -11.47 15.90
C ASP A 55 -5.47 -12.26 17.09
N VAL A 56 -6.75 -12.64 17.05
CA VAL A 56 -7.39 -13.46 18.09
C VAL A 56 -6.68 -14.81 18.23
N GLY A 57 -6.36 -15.46 17.10
CA GLY A 57 -5.61 -16.72 17.09
C GLY A 57 -4.23 -16.58 17.75
N ALA A 58 -3.49 -15.52 17.44
CA ALA A 58 -2.19 -15.24 18.04
C ALA A 58 -2.30 -14.97 19.55
N ILE A 59 -3.35 -14.26 19.99
CA ILE A 59 -3.65 -14.02 21.41
C ILE A 59 -3.92 -15.33 22.14
N LEU A 60 -4.71 -16.23 21.55
CA LEU A 60 -5.05 -17.52 22.16
C LEU A 60 -3.87 -18.50 22.18
N LEU A 61 -2.98 -18.44 21.18
CA LEU A 61 -1.78 -19.30 21.10
C LEU A 61 -0.64 -18.81 22.00
N HIS A 62 -0.62 -17.52 22.35
CA HIS A 62 0.48 -16.93 23.11
C HIS A 62 0.69 -17.58 24.50
N PRO A 63 -0.33 -17.86 25.32
CA PRO A 63 -0.17 -18.52 26.62
C PRO A 63 0.44 -19.91 26.51
N THR A 64 0.08 -20.70 25.49
CA THR A 64 0.67 -22.02 25.26
C THR A 64 2.15 -21.92 24.92
N LEU A 65 2.53 -20.99 24.02
CA LEU A 65 3.95 -20.77 23.66
C LEU A 65 4.77 -20.23 24.84
N LYS A 66 4.14 -19.50 25.77
CA LYS A 66 4.80 -18.95 26.96
C LYS A 66 5.24 -20.02 27.96
N GLN A 67 4.57 -21.17 28.00
CA GLN A 67 4.84 -22.26 28.94
C GLN A 67 5.96 -23.20 28.49
N GLU A 68 6.44 -23.06 27.26
CA GLU A 68 7.49 -23.91 26.69
C GLU A 68 8.85 -23.68 27.35
N ASP A 69 9.63 -24.76 27.51
CA ASP A 69 10.96 -24.72 28.11
C ASP A 69 11.98 -24.03 27.19
N SER A 70 11.77 -24.15 25.88
CA SER A 70 12.65 -23.55 24.87
C SER A 70 12.42 -22.03 24.75
N GLN A 71 13.48 -21.26 25.01
CA GLN A 71 13.49 -19.80 24.84
C GLN A 71 13.09 -19.38 23.42
N ALA A 72 13.51 -20.15 22.40
CA ALA A 72 13.18 -19.86 21.00
C ALA A 72 11.67 -19.96 20.75
N VAL A 73 11.01 -20.97 21.32
CA VAL A 73 9.55 -21.16 21.18
C VAL A 73 8.79 -20.08 21.95
N ARG A 74 9.27 -19.69 23.15
CA ARG A 74 8.70 -18.57 23.90
C ARG A 74 8.80 -17.23 23.17
N ALA A 75 9.82 -17.05 22.34
CA ALA A 75 10.03 -15.84 21.55
C ALA A 75 9.08 -15.75 20.33
N LEU A 76 8.54 -16.87 19.84
CA LEU A 76 7.57 -16.89 18.75
C LEU A 76 6.26 -16.20 19.13
N GLY A 77 5.82 -16.30 20.39
CA GLY A 77 4.57 -15.69 20.84
C GLY A 77 4.53 -14.17 20.61
N PRO A 78 5.49 -13.39 21.14
CA PRO A 78 5.60 -11.96 20.87
C PRO A 78 5.80 -11.62 19.39
N GLY A 79 6.55 -12.45 18.66
CA GLY A 79 6.76 -12.27 17.22
C GLY A 79 5.47 -12.41 16.42
N LEU A 80 4.69 -13.46 16.67
CA LEU A 80 3.40 -13.71 16.02
C LEU A 80 2.39 -12.60 16.33
N LEU A 81 2.28 -12.19 17.60
CA LEU A 81 1.43 -11.07 18.00
C LEU A 81 1.82 -9.77 17.29
N GLY A 82 3.12 -9.46 17.23
CA GLY A 82 3.59 -8.28 16.50
C GLY A 82 3.27 -8.37 15.01
N LEU A 83 3.58 -9.50 14.38
CA LEU A 83 3.37 -9.70 12.94
C LEU A 83 1.90 -9.59 12.54
N THR A 84 1.02 -10.27 13.28
CA THR A 84 -0.44 -10.23 13.04
C THR A 84 -0.99 -8.83 13.24
N TRP A 85 -0.65 -8.17 14.35
CA TRP A 85 -1.08 -6.80 14.62
C TRP A 85 -0.61 -5.81 13.54
N GLY A 86 0.64 -5.95 13.11
CA GLY A 86 1.19 -5.15 12.01
C GLY A 86 0.42 -5.38 10.72
N ALA A 87 0.17 -6.64 10.37
CA ALA A 87 -0.62 -6.99 9.19
C ALA A 87 -2.04 -6.42 9.26
N THR A 88 -2.67 -6.42 10.45
CA THR A 88 -3.97 -5.79 10.69
C THR A 88 -3.93 -4.29 10.44
N LEU A 89 -2.96 -3.56 10.99
CA LEU A 89 -2.84 -2.11 10.77
C LEU A 89 -2.55 -1.76 9.31
N GLY A 90 -1.62 -2.48 8.67
CA GLY A 90 -1.29 -2.28 7.26
C GLY A 90 -2.48 -2.61 6.36
N GLY A 91 -3.16 -3.71 6.64
CA GLY A 91 -4.31 -4.21 5.91
C GLY A 91 -5.53 -3.30 6.07
N ALA A 92 -5.77 -2.79 7.27
CA ALA A 92 -6.84 -1.83 7.56
C ALA A 92 -6.71 -0.56 6.70
N VAL A 93 -5.50 -0.02 6.57
CA VAL A 93 -5.28 1.16 5.71
C VAL A 93 -5.49 0.83 4.24
N LEU A 94 -4.97 -0.30 3.75
CA LEU A 94 -5.10 -0.69 2.34
C LEU A 94 -6.51 -1.18 1.95
N SER A 95 -7.30 -1.62 2.92
CA SER A 95 -8.69 -2.03 2.70
C SER A 95 -9.66 -0.86 2.52
N ARG A 96 -9.20 0.38 2.73
CA ARG A 96 -10.06 1.55 2.61
C ARG A 96 -10.54 1.70 1.16
N PRO A 97 -11.78 2.17 0.95
CA PRO A 97 -12.27 2.45 -0.38
C PRO A 97 -11.40 3.54 -1.02
N THR A 98 -10.92 3.28 -2.23
CA THR A 98 -10.05 4.20 -2.99
C THR A 98 -10.79 4.90 -4.12
N CYS A 99 -11.97 4.39 -4.50
CA CYS A 99 -12.80 4.98 -5.55
C CYS A 99 -14.15 5.42 -4.99
N ASP A 100 -14.59 6.61 -5.37
CA ASP A 100 -15.99 7.02 -5.26
C ASP A 100 -16.62 6.90 -6.65
N PRO A 101 -17.73 6.16 -6.83
CA PRO A 101 -18.39 6.01 -8.12
C PRO A 101 -18.89 7.33 -8.71
N ASN A 102 -19.04 8.38 -7.90
CA ASN A 102 -19.46 9.71 -8.31
C ASN A 102 -18.29 10.70 -8.41
N PHE A 103 -17.09 10.31 -7.99
CA PHE A 103 -15.92 11.20 -7.96
C PHE A 103 -14.61 10.41 -8.04
N VAL A 104 -13.92 10.53 -9.16
CA VAL A 104 -12.58 9.96 -9.28
C VAL A 104 -11.56 10.88 -8.59
N TRP A 105 -10.91 10.40 -7.53
CA TRP A 105 -9.62 10.95 -7.11
C TRP A 105 -8.60 10.70 -8.22
N SER A 106 -8.43 11.67 -9.13
CA SER A 106 -7.30 11.67 -10.06
C SER A 106 -6.12 12.33 -9.37
N ALA A 107 -4.96 11.66 -9.38
CA ALA A 107 -3.69 12.31 -9.12
C ALA A 107 -3.60 13.62 -9.95
N PRO A 108 -3.17 14.76 -9.37
CA PRO A 108 -2.92 15.97 -10.13
C PRO A 108 -2.09 15.69 -11.40
N PRO A 109 -2.35 16.39 -12.53
CA PRO A 109 -1.59 16.24 -13.78
C PRO A 109 -0.09 16.49 -13.60
N ASP A 110 0.26 17.26 -12.56
CA ASP A 110 1.62 17.38 -12.05
C ASP A 110 1.96 16.15 -11.22
N GLY A 111 2.27 15.05 -11.92
CA GLY A 111 2.78 13.78 -11.41
C GLY A 111 2.71 13.63 -9.89
N ASP A 112 1.63 13.03 -9.39
CA ASP A 112 1.55 12.64 -7.99
C ASP A 112 2.47 11.44 -7.78
N VAL A 113 3.77 11.75 -7.67
CA VAL A 113 4.83 10.95 -7.07
C VAL A 113 4.57 10.86 -5.56
N ARG A 114 3.32 10.60 -5.14
CA ARG A 114 3.03 10.15 -3.79
C ARG A 114 3.50 8.72 -3.71
N SER A 115 4.82 8.60 -3.55
CA SER A 115 5.45 7.38 -3.11
C SER A 115 4.61 6.81 -1.97
N SER A 116 4.08 5.60 -2.16
CA SER A 116 3.36 4.88 -1.12
C SER A 116 4.26 4.54 0.07
N TRP A 117 5.56 4.81 -0.07
CA TRP A 117 6.61 4.52 0.90
C TRP A 117 6.53 5.37 2.18
N PRO A 118 6.37 6.71 2.16
CA PRO A 118 6.10 7.51 3.36
C PRO A 118 4.95 6.98 4.23
N LEU A 119 3.85 6.54 3.61
CA LEU A 119 2.73 5.96 4.34
C LEU A 119 3.11 4.57 4.90
N ALA A 120 3.89 3.79 4.13
CA ALA A 120 4.42 2.51 4.58
C ALA A 120 5.36 2.63 5.77
N THR A 121 6.29 3.57 5.74
CA THR A 121 7.23 3.82 6.83
C THR A 121 6.51 4.35 8.06
N ALA A 122 5.53 5.25 7.90
CA ALA A 122 4.69 5.71 9.01
C ALA A 122 3.93 4.55 9.66
N LEU A 123 3.31 3.68 8.85
CA LEU A 123 2.61 2.50 9.38
C LEU A 123 3.54 1.49 10.03
N ALA A 124 4.74 1.28 9.48
CA ALA A 124 5.74 0.42 10.07
C ALA A 124 6.22 0.95 11.43
N LEU A 125 6.43 2.27 11.56
CA LEU A 125 6.80 2.91 12.83
C LEU A 125 5.67 2.83 13.86
N VAL A 126 4.43 3.12 13.46
CA VAL A 126 3.26 3.01 14.35
C VAL A 126 3.07 1.57 14.81
N SER A 127 3.20 0.60 13.90
CA SER A 127 3.12 -0.82 14.22
C SER A 127 4.24 -1.25 15.16
N ALA A 128 5.49 -0.84 14.90
CA ALA A 128 6.63 -1.12 15.76
C ALA A 128 6.47 -0.55 17.16
N ALA A 129 5.88 0.65 17.29
CA ALA A 129 5.61 1.28 18.58
C ALA A 129 4.46 0.62 19.35
N THR A 130 3.43 0.13 18.66
CA THR A 130 2.21 -0.39 19.29
C THR A 130 2.23 -1.90 19.54
N ALA A 131 2.96 -2.68 18.74
CA ALA A 131 3.06 -4.13 18.92
C ALA A 131 3.59 -4.54 20.32
N PRO A 132 4.64 -3.92 20.90
CA PRO A 132 5.11 -4.25 22.24
C PRO A 132 4.07 -3.95 23.34
N LEU A 133 3.24 -2.92 23.15
CA LEU A 133 2.15 -2.59 24.08
C LEU A 133 1.09 -3.70 24.07
N LEU A 134 0.71 -4.17 22.87
CA LEU A 134 -0.24 -5.28 22.73
C LEU A 134 0.30 -6.55 23.42
N VAL A 135 1.57 -6.88 23.22
CA VAL A 135 2.21 -8.01 23.91
C VAL A 135 2.17 -7.81 25.43
N GLY A 136 2.47 -6.61 25.93
CA GLY A 136 2.37 -6.31 27.36
C GLY A 136 0.96 -6.55 27.93
N ILE A 137 -0.07 -6.12 27.21
CA ILE A 137 -1.47 -6.31 27.59
C ILE A 137 -1.85 -7.80 27.61
N VAL A 138 -1.49 -8.53 26.55
CA VAL A 138 -1.87 -9.95 26.37
C VAL A 138 -1.08 -10.88 27.29
N THR A 139 0.23 -10.65 27.43
CA THR A 139 1.10 -11.51 28.25
C THR A 139 0.84 -11.33 29.75
N GLY A 140 0.37 -10.14 30.17
CA GLY A 140 0.28 -9.76 31.56
C GLY A 140 1.66 -9.61 32.22
N PRO A 141 1.74 -9.66 33.57
CA PRO A 141 3.01 -9.50 34.27
C PRO A 141 4.04 -10.54 33.80
N LEU A 142 5.24 -10.04 33.47
CA LEU A 142 6.36 -10.89 33.05
C LEU A 142 6.86 -11.70 34.24
N SER A 143 7.19 -12.96 33.99
CA SER A 143 7.70 -13.87 35.01
C SER A 143 8.99 -13.30 35.60
N THR A 144 9.05 -13.11 36.91
CA THR A 144 10.24 -12.55 37.61
C THR A 144 11.45 -13.49 37.59
N GLN A 145 11.24 -14.73 37.15
CA GLN A 145 12.23 -15.79 36.98
C GLN A 145 12.90 -15.79 35.59
N TRP A 146 12.39 -15.04 34.60
CA TRP A 146 13.06 -14.92 33.30
C TRP A 146 14.24 -13.96 33.37
N GLU A 147 15.31 -14.26 32.66
CA GLU A 147 16.47 -13.38 32.58
C GLU A 147 16.12 -12.03 31.92
N TYR A 148 16.78 -10.95 32.34
CA TYR A 148 16.63 -9.63 31.74
C TYR A 148 16.78 -9.59 30.20
N PRO A 149 17.80 -10.24 29.59
CA PRO A 149 17.92 -10.29 28.13
C PRO A 149 16.68 -10.90 27.47
N GLU A 150 16.09 -11.95 28.05
CA GLU A 150 14.88 -12.57 27.52
C GLU A 150 13.70 -11.59 27.55
N ARG A 151 13.48 -10.88 28.67
CA ARG A 151 12.40 -9.90 28.79
C ARG A 151 12.53 -8.75 27.79
N SER A 152 13.74 -8.22 27.64
CA SER A 152 14.00 -7.11 26.71
C SER A 152 13.86 -7.54 25.25
N SER A 153 14.29 -8.75 24.90
CA SER A 153 14.18 -9.28 23.53
C SER A 153 12.74 -9.35 23.04
N ARG A 154 11.77 -9.65 23.93
CA ARG A 154 10.34 -9.70 23.57
C ARG A 154 9.81 -8.36 23.05
N LEU A 155 10.32 -7.24 23.57
CA LEU A 155 9.96 -5.90 23.11
C LEU A 155 10.47 -5.66 21.69
N TRP A 156 11.73 -5.98 21.43
CA TRP A 156 12.34 -5.75 20.11
C TRP A 156 11.81 -6.72 19.06
N ILE A 157 11.58 -7.98 19.42
CA ILE A 157 11.01 -8.98 18.52
C ILE A 157 9.59 -8.58 18.10
N SER A 158 8.74 -8.19 19.06
CA SER A 158 7.38 -7.74 18.73
C SER A 158 7.37 -6.44 17.95
N ALA A 159 8.23 -5.47 18.27
CA ALA A 159 8.37 -4.24 17.49
C ALA A 159 8.81 -4.51 16.04
N GLY A 160 9.86 -5.32 15.85
CA GLY A 160 10.36 -5.69 14.54
C GLY A 160 9.34 -6.49 13.73
N ALA A 161 8.69 -7.46 14.37
CA ALA A 161 7.62 -8.23 13.75
C ALA A 161 6.42 -7.36 13.38
N GLY A 162 6.06 -6.38 14.21
CA GLY A 162 5.06 -5.36 13.91
C GLY A 162 5.39 -4.55 12.65
N ALA A 163 6.61 -4.04 12.56
CA ALA A 163 7.06 -3.31 11.38
C ALA A 163 6.94 -4.19 10.12
N ILE A 164 7.47 -5.42 10.16
CA ILE A 164 7.43 -6.37 9.05
C ILE A 164 5.99 -6.73 8.68
N GLY A 165 5.15 -7.02 9.68
CA GLY A 165 3.74 -7.35 9.51
C GLY A 165 2.99 -6.28 8.74
N SER A 166 3.25 -5.00 9.05
CA SER A 166 2.61 -3.86 8.37
C SER A 166 2.92 -3.73 6.88
N LEU A 167 3.97 -4.41 6.41
CA LEU A 167 4.37 -4.44 5.01
C LEU A 167 3.77 -5.63 4.25
N LEU A 168 3.36 -6.71 4.94
CA LEU A 168 2.80 -7.91 4.30
C LEU A 168 1.60 -7.62 3.39
N PRO A 169 0.62 -6.76 3.78
CA PRO A 169 -0.51 -6.41 2.93
C PRO A 169 -0.16 -5.70 1.63
N ARG A 170 1.07 -5.19 1.48
CA ARG A 170 1.54 -4.55 0.24
C ARG A 170 2.01 -5.55 -0.80
N ILE A 171 2.24 -6.79 -0.41
CA ILE A 171 2.67 -7.83 -1.33
C ILE A 171 1.48 -8.20 -2.23
N PRO A 172 1.63 -8.23 -3.56
CA PRO A 172 0.49 -8.36 -4.49
C PRO A 172 -0.44 -9.55 -4.26
N TRP A 173 0.08 -10.67 -3.72
CA TRP A 173 -0.72 -11.88 -3.45
C TRP A 173 -1.48 -11.84 -2.11
N ILE A 174 -1.12 -10.96 -1.18
CA ILE A 174 -1.77 -10.78 0.14
C ILE A 174 -2.66 -9.52 0.14
N ALA A 175 -2.49 -8.64 -0.83
CA ALA A 175 -3.17 -7.35 -0.85
C ALA A 175 -4.70 -7.48 -0.95
N PRO A 176 -5.45 -6.62 -0.22
CA PRO A 176 -6.91 -6.59 -0.31
C PRO A 176 -7.37 -6.23 -1.73
N ALA A 177 -8.57 -6.70 -2.09
CA ALA A 177 -9.17 -6.42 -3.40
C ALA A 177 -9.18 -4.92 -3.80
N PRO A 178 -9.61 -3.96 -2.94
CA PRO A 178 -9.67 -2.54 -3.31
C PRO A 178 -8.30 -1.95 -3.64
N HIS A 179 -7.24 -2.38 -2.95
CA HIS A 179 -5.88 -1.91 -3.25
C HIS A 179 -5.40 -2.38 -4.63
N ARG A 180 -5.65 -3.65 -4.96
CA ARG A 180 -5.29 -4.22 -6.27
C ARG A 180 -6.05 -3.54 -7.42
N ALA A 181 -7.35 -3.32 -7.24
CA ALA A 181 -8.17 -2.60 -8.22
C ALA A 181 -7.70 -1.15 -8.40
N GLY A 182 -7.27 -0.47 -7.33
CA GLY A 182 -6.68 0.86 -7.40
C GLY A 182 -5.41 0.92 -8.24
N LEU A 183 -4.49 -0.04 -8.05
CA LEU A 183 -3.25 -0.14 -8.85
C LEU A 183 -3.53 -0.40 -10.33
N GLU A 184 -4.56 -1.18 -10.64
CA GLU A 184 -4.97 -1.46 -12.02
C GLU A 184 -5.62 -0.23 -12.69
N LEU A 185 -6.43 0.52 -11.95
CA LEU A 185 -6.97 1.81 -12.41
C LEU A 185 -5.86 2.84 -12.69
N GLU A 186 -4.85 2.94 -11.82
CA GLU A 186 -3.68 3.81 -12.04
C GLU A 186 -2.93 3.39 -13.31
N ARG A 187 -2.75 2.08 -13.52
CA ARG A 187 -2.10 1.55 -14.72
C ARG A 187 -2.87 1.91 -15.99
N LEU A 188 -4.18 1.70 -16.04
CA LEU A 188 -5.02 2.02 -17.20
C LEU A 188 -4.97 3.51 -17.57
N ARG A 189 -4.77 4.39 -16.58
CA ARG A 189 -4.68 5.85 -16.79
C ARG A 189 -3.30 6.33 -17.21
N LEU A 190 -2.25 5.61 -16.81
CA LEU A 190 -0.88 5.89 -17.23
C LEU A 190 -0.59 5.35 -18.64
N GLU A 191 -1.32 4.33 -19.08
CA GLU A 191 -1.25 3.85 -20.46
C GLU A 191 -1.86 4.90 -21.41
N PRO A 192 -1.10 5.42 -22.40
CA PRO A 192 -1.64 6.38 -23.35
C PRO A 192 -2.80 5.75 -24.10
N GLN A 193 -3.98 6.36 -23.98
CA GLN A 193 -5.22 5.92 -24.59
C GLN A 193 -5.00 5.68 -26.09
N LYS A 194 -4.92 4.41 -26.51
CA LYS A 194 -4.76 4.00 -27.93
C LYS A 194 -5.95 4.39 -28.82
N SER A 195 -7.01 4.92 -28.22
CA SER A 195 -8.24 5.35 -28.87
C SER A 195 -8.28 6.88 -29.00
N GLY A 196 -7.84 7.37 -30.17
CA GLY A 196 -8.53 8.46 -30.88
C GLY A 196 -8.28 9.91 -30.45
N ALA A 197 -7.15 10.48 -30.86
CA ALA A 197 -7.08 11.89 -31.23
C ALA A 197 -6.12 12.06 -32.43
N THR A 198 -6.60 11.80 -33.64
CA THR A 198 -5.92 12.25 -34.86
C THR A 198 -6.13 13.76 -34.98
N ALA A 199 -5.16 14.54 -34.52
CA ALA A 199 -5.09 15.96 -34.85
C ALA A 199 -4.76 16.09 -36.35
N THR A 200 -5.78 16.33 -37.17
CA THR A 200 -5.58 16.63 -38.59
C THR A 200 -5.16 18.09 -38.69
N VAL A 201 -3.86 18.33 -38.88
CA VAL A 201 -3.33 19.68 -39.13
C VAL A 201 -3.62 20.02 -40.58
N THR A 202 -4.67 20.81 -40.83
CA THR A 202 -4.92 21.39 -42.16
C THR A 202 -4.13 22.69 -42.29
N TRP A 203 -3.06 22.66 -43.08
CA TRP A 203 -2.39 23.87 -43.52
C TRP A 203 -3.22 24.49 -44.65
N ARG A 204 -3.67 25.74 -44.47
CA ARG A 204 -4.17 26.57 -45.56
C ARG A 204 -2.99 27.39 -46.09
N PHE A 205 -2.64 27.17 -47.35
CA PHE A 205 -1.76 28.04 -48.12
C PHE A 205 -2.56 29.17 -48.73
#